data_AF-A0AA42Y2L5-F1
#
_entry.id   AF-A0AA42Y2L5-F1
#
_cell.length_a   1.000
_cell.length_b   1.000
_cell.length_c   1.000
_cell.angle_alpha   90.00
_cell.angle_beta   90.00
_cell.angle_gamma   90.00
#
_symmetry.space_group_name_H-M   'P 1'
#
loop_
_entity.id
_entity.type
_entity.pdbx_description
1 polymer ?
#
loop_
_entity_poly.entity_id
_entity_poly.type
_entity_poly.pdbx_seq_one_letter_code
_entity_poly.pdbx_strand_id
1 'polypeptide(L)'
;MPTRSETKLVLNGGLFAGLLGYGTVVVLFALINVLAGQSPFYTPAMFGGVLFYGLSDPSALEITPGPVLAYNMVHVLAFLALGFVASWLVAKAERYPVFRYAVLFVLIFVGAHIYAALLLFGQSLLTGGAWWQIGVVSLAAAVVMGWYLLRLHPALREGLTTLPLGDEE
;
A
#
# COMPACT_ATOMS: atom_id res chain seq x y z
N MET A 1 29.25 -6.74 -5.50
CA MET A 1 28.61 -6.25 -4.26
C MET A 1 28.07 -4.85 -4.52
N PRO A 2 26.87 -4.49 -4.04
CA PRO A 2 26.38 -3.12 -4.15
C PRO A 2 27.30 -2.15 -3.39
N THR A 3 27.43 -0.93 -3.90
CA THR A 3 28.19 0.13 -3.24
C THR A 3 27.45 0.60 -1.98
N ARG A 4 28.18 1.21 -1.03
CA ARG A 4 27.57 1.78 0.19
C ARG A 4 26.53 2.86 -0.13
N SER A 5 26.67 3.58 -1.25
CA SER A 5 25.69 4.57 -1.73
C SER A 5 24.41 3.92 -2.26
N GLU A 6 24.53 2.86 -3.07
CA GLU A 6 23.36 2.09 -3.55
C GLU A 6 22.56 1.49 -2.39
N THR A 7 23.26 0.95 -1.38
CA THR A 7 22.59 0.34 -0.21
C THR A 7 21.80 1.39 0.58
N LYS A 8 22.37 2.58 0.78
CA LYS A 8 21.66 3.70 1.44
C LYS A 8 20.47 4.19 0.64
N LEU A 9 20.60 4.27 -0.69
CA LEU A 9 19.52 4.69 -1.58
C LEU A 9 18.32 3.73 -1.49
N VAL A 10 18.58 2.42 -1.52
CA VAL A 10 17.53 1.39 -1.39
C VAL A 10 16.87 1.41 -0.02
N LEU A 11 17.65 1.54 1.06
CA LEU A 11 17.09 1.59 2.41
C LEU A 11 16.24 2.85 2.62
N ASN A 12 16.74 4.03 2.23
CA ASN A 12 15.98 5.26 2.38
C ASN A 12 14.76 5.29 1.45
N GLY A 13 14.93 4.89 0.20
CA GLY A 13 13.85 4.81 -0.78
C GLY A 13 12.74 3.89 -0.30
N GLY A 14 13.09 2.73 0.26
CA GLY A 14 12.11 1.80 0.80
C GLY A 14 11.41 2.28 2.06
N LEU A 15 12.15 2.88 3.00
CA LEU A 15 11.59 3.46 4.21
C LEU A 15 10.55 4.54 3.89
N PHE A 16 10.93 5.53 3.07
CA PHE A 16 10.03 6.63 2.72
C PHE A 16 8.88 6.19 1.82
N ALA A 17 9.11 5.29 0.86
CA ALA A 17 8.02 4.71 0.08
C ALA A 17 7.00 4.01 0.98
N GLY A 18 7.45 3.16 1.90
CA GLY A 18 6.56 2.48 2.85
C GLY A 18 5.76 3.44 3.72
N LEU A 19 6.42 4.44 4.32
CA LEU A 19 5.76 5.44 5.15
C LEU A 19 4.75 6.29 4.38
N LEU A 20 5.07 6.67 3.13
CA LEU A 20 4.14 7.40 2.26
C LEU A 20 2.91 6.55 1.93
N GLY A 21 3.11 5.28 1.56
CA GLY A 21 2.01 4.36 1.31
C GLY A 21 1.08 4.21 2.51
N TYR A 22 1.64 3.92 3.68
CA TYR A 22 0.88 3.82 4.93
C TYR A 22 0.14 5.13 5.25
N GLY A 23 0.82 6.27 5.16
CA GLY A 23 0.24 7.58 5.42
C GLY A 23 -0.92 7.91 4.48
N THR A 24 -0.80 7.59 3.19
CA THR A 24 -1.89 7.75 2.22
C THR A 24 -3.11 6.93 2.61
N VAL A 25 -2.94 5.66 2.98
CA VAL A 25 -4.07 4.80 3.39
C VAL A 25 -4.76 5.33 4.64
N VAL A 26 -3.99 5.68 5.68
CA VAL A 26 -4.53 6.19 6.95
C VAL A 26 -5.30 7.49 6.74
N VAL A 27 -4.73 8.44 5.98
CA VAL A 27 -5.36 9.74 5.75
C VAL A 27 -6.65 9.60 4.93
N LEU A 28 -6.64 8.79 3.87
CA LEU A 28 -7.81 8.62 3.01
C LEU A 28 -8.94 7.89 3.73
N PHE A 29 -8.65 6.82 4.48
CA PHE A 29 -9.70 6.16 5.27
C PHE A 29 -10.22 7.04 6.39
N ALA A 30 -9.36 7.79 7.09
CA ALA A 30 -9.81 8.76 8.08
C ALA A 30 -10.77 9.79 7.47
N LEU A 31 -10.44 10.30 6.27
CA LEU A 31 -11.30 11.22 5.54
C LEU A 31 -12.62 10.56 5.12
N ILE A 32 -12.60 9.36 4.54
CA ILE A 32 -13.80 8.61 4.15
C ILE A 32 -14.71 8.41 5.36
N ASN A 33 -14.17 8.01 6.50
CA ASN A 33 -14.93 7.80 7.74
C ASN A 33 -15.58 9.10 8.20
N VAL A 34 -14.83 10.20 8.24
CA VAL A 34 -15.36 11.52 8.67
C VAL A 34 -16.46 11.99 7.71
N LEU A 35 -16.28 11.82 6.40
CA LEU A 35 -17.29 12.15 5.39
C LEU A 35 -18.55 11.28 5.51
N ALA A 36 -18.41 10.06 6.00
CA ALA A 36 -19.51 9.16 6.32
C ALA A 36 -20.16 9.43 7.70
N GLY A 37 -19.73 10.47 8.43
CA GLY A 37 -20.23 10.78 9.78
C GLY A 37 -19.70 9.86 10.87
N GLN A 38 -18.66 9.07 10.59
CA GLN A 38 -18.03 8.15 11.52
C GLN A 38 -16.77 8.77 12.14
N SER A 39 -16.28 8.17 13.23
CA SER A 39 -14.97 8.52 13.79
C SER A 39 -13.86 8.23 12.78
N PRO A 40 -12.82 9.09 12.67
CA PRO A 40 -11.68 8.83 11.79
C PRO A 40 -10.98 7.47 12.06
N PHE A 41 -11.11 6.95 13.29
CA PHE A 41 -10.53 5.68 13.72
C PHE A 41 -11.44 4.47 13.52
N TYR A 42 -12.61 4.63 12.88
CA TYR A 42 -13.57 3.55 12.66
C TYR A 42 -12.93 2.36 11.92
N THR A 43 -12.32 2.61 10.76
CA THR A 43 -11.67 1.56 9.95
C THR A 43 -10.57 0.80 10.70
N PRO A 44 -9.55 1.45 11.32
CA PRO A 44 -8.53 0.71 12.06
C PRO A 44 -9.07 0.00 13.30
N ALA A 45 -10.09 0.54 13.98
CA ALA A 45 -10.75 -0.13 15.10
C ALA A 45 -11.47 -1.40 14.64
N MET A 46 -12.21 -1.33 13.53
CA MET A 46 -12.91 -2.46 12.94
C MET A 46 -11.94 -3.57 12.55
N PHE A 47 -10.91 -3.27 11.75
CA PHE A 47 -9.96 -4.29 11.32
C PHE A 47 -9.16 -4.87 12.49
N GLY A 48 -8.73 -4.04 13.43
CA GLY A 48 -8.05 -4.52 14.64
C GLY A 48 -8.96 -5.41 15.48
N GLY A 49 -10.23 -5.04 15.61
CA GLY A 49 -11.25 -5.78 16.34
C GLY A 49 -11.45 -7.18 15.77
N VAL A 50 -11.62 -7.26 14.44
CA VAL A 50 -11.81 -8.53 13.73
C VAL A 50 -10.55 -9.40 13.80
N LEU A 51 -9.37 -8.83 13.57
CA LEU A 51 -8.12 -9.59 13.46
C LEU A 51 -7.55 -10.05 14.81
N PHE A 52 -7.67 -9.23 15.86
CA PHE A 52 -6.96 -9.46 17.13
C PHE A 52 -7.87 -9.59 18.35
N TYR A 53 -9.14 -9.20 18.26
CA TYR A 53 -10.06 -9.15 19.41
C TYR A 53 -11.36 -9.93 19.19
N GLY A 54 -11.49 -10.69 18.09
CA GLY A 54 -12.63 -11.59 17.84
C GLY A 54 -13.95 -10.88 17.51
N LEU A 55 -13.90 -9.61 17.06
CA LEU A 55 -15.10 -8.89 16.64
C LEU A 55 -15.77 -9.63 15.48
N SER A 56 -17.00 -10.07 15.71
CA SER A 56 -17.78 -10.86 14.74
C SER A 56 -19.01 -10.10 14.22
N ASP A 57 -19.56 -9.21 15.06
CA ASP A 57 -20.71 -8.36 14.74
C ASP A 57 -20.27 -6.87 14.69
N PRO A 58 -20.41 -6.18 13.55
CA PRO A 58 -20.11 -4.75 13.43
C PRO A 58 -20.90 -3.85 14.38
N SER A 59 -22.09 -4.28 14.85
CA SER A 59 -22.92 -3.49 15.78
C SER A 59 -22.31 -3.39 17.18
N ALA A 60 -21.45 -4.35 17.53
CA ALA A 60 -20.72 -4.40 18.80
C ALA A 60 -19.37 -3.67 18.73
N LEU A 61 -19.07 -2.95 17.66
CA LEU A 61 -17.79 -2.25 17.51
C LEU A 61 -17.67 -1.11 18.52
N GLU A 62 -16.72 -1.23 19.43
CA GLU A 62 -16.26 -0.13 20.29
C GLU A 62 -14.92 0.41 19.79
N ILE A 63 -14.84 1.74 19.59
CA ILE A 63 -13.61 2.40 19.15
C ILE A 63 -12.72 2.64 20.37
N THR A 64 -11.85 1.67 20.66
CA THR A 64 -10.89 1.73 21.75
C THR A 64 -9.44 1.76 21.22
N PRO A 65 -8.47 2.29 21.99
CA PRO A 65 -7.08 2.39 21.54
C PRO A 65 -6.43 1.05 21.18
N GLY A 66 -6.77 -0.05 21.87
CA GLY A 66 -6.13 -1.35 21.69
C GLY A 66 -6.21 -1.89 20.26
N PRO A 67 -7.42 -2.14 19.73
CA PRO A 67 -7.62 -2.59 18.34
C PRO A 67 -7.00 -1.64 17.31
N VAL A 68 -7.18 -0.32 17.48
CA VAL A 68 -6.65 0.71 16.58
C VAL A 68 -5.11 0.63 16.50
N LEU A 69 -4.44 0.54 17.64
CA LEU A 69 -2.97 0.48 17.69
C LEU A 69 -2.44 -0.85 17.16
N ALA A 70 -3.08 -1.97 17.51
CA ALA A 70 -2.69 -3.29 17.04
C ALA A 70 -2.72 -3.38 15.50
N TYR A 71 -3.82 -2.92 14.89
CA TYR A 71 -3.94 -2.87 13.44
C TYR A 71 -2.89 -1.95 12.80
N ASN A 72 -2.76 -0.71 13.28
CA ASN A 72 -1.83 0.25 12.69
C ASN A 72 -0.37 -0.21 12.81
N MET A 73 0.01 -0.90 13.89
CA MET A 73 1.35 -1.47 14.06
C MET A 73 1.66 -2.52 12.99
N VAL A 74 0.74 -3.48 12.77
CA VAL A 74 0.93 -4.51 11.74
C VAL A 74 0.88 -3.88 10.33
N HIS A 75 0.02 -2.90 10.15
CA HIS A 75 -0.18 -2.22 8.87
C HIS A 75 1.05 -1.41 8.45
N VAL A 76 1.63 -0.61 9.35
CA VAL A 76 2.85 0.15 9.04
C VAL A 76 4.03 -0.80 8.76
N LEU A 77 4.16 -1.90 9.51
CA LEU A 77 5.21 -2.89 9.27
C LEU A 77 5.08 -3.56 7.90
N ALA A 78 3.85 -3.90 7.49
CA ALA A 78 3.58 -4.43 6.16
C ALA A 78 4.00 -3.42 5.07
N PHE A 79 3.60 -2.16 5.22
CA PHE A 79 3.96 -1.10 4.27
C PHE A 79 5.48 -0.84 4.20
N LEU A 80 6.19 -0.90 5.33
CA LEU A 80 7.65 -0.79 5.35
C LEU A 80 8.32 -1.96 4.60
N ALA A 81 7.88 -3.19 4.84
CA ALA A 81 8.37 -4.35 4.11
C ALA A 81 8.16 -4.20 2.60
N LEU A 82 6.97 -3.74 2.20
CA LEU A 82 6.64 -3.47 0.80
C LEU A 82 7.47 -2.36 0.19
N GLY A 83 7.68 -1.28 0.93
CA GLY A 83 8.55 -0.18 0.53
C GLY A 83 9.97 -0.68 0.25
N PHE A 84 10.55 -1.46 1.15
CA PHE A 84 11.89 -2.04 0.96
C PHE A 84 11.96 -2.97 -0.25
N VAL A 85 10.99 -3.87 -0.42
CA VAL A 85 10.93 -4.76 -1.60
C VAL A 85 10.81 -3.94 -2.88
N ALA A 86 9.92 -2.95 -2.92
CA ALA A 86 9.73 -2.08 -4.08
C ALA A 86 11.02 -1.30 -4.42
N SER A 87 11.66 -0.68 -3.42
CA SER A 87 12.90 0.07 -3.62
C SER A 87 14.06 -0.82 -4.07
N TRP A 88 14.14 -2.04 -3.53
CA TRP A 88 15.14 -3.02 -3.97
C TRP A 88 14.93 -3.45 -5.43
N LEU A 89 13.68 -3.70 -5.83
CA LEU A 89 13.33 -4.03 -7.21
C LEU A 89 13.65 -2.88 -8.17
N VAL A 90 13.32 -1.64 -7.77
CA VAL A 90 13.64 -0.42 -8.51
C VAL A 90 15.14 -0.28 -8.74
N ALA A 91 15.96 -0.47 -7.71
CA ALA A 91 17.42 -0.42 -7.84
C ALA A 91 17.97 -1.54 -8.74
N LYS A 92 17.30 -2.70 -8.82
CA LYS A 92 17.65 -3.76 -9.78
C LYS A 92 17.19 -3.44 -11.20
N ALA A 93 16.12 -2.67 -11.36
CA ALA A 93 15.57 -2.27 -12.66
C ALA A 93 16.49 -1.36 -13.47
N GLU A 94 17.40 -0.62 -12.82
CA GLU A 94 18.43 0.15 -13.52
C GLU A 94 19.34 -0.72 -14.40
N ARG A 95 19.47 -2.01 -14.08
CA ARG A 95 20.34 -2.96 -14.79
C ARG A 95 19.59 -3.86 -15.78
N TYR A 96 18.28 -3.97 -15.66
CA TYR A 96 17.45 -4.85 -16.48
C TYR A 96 16.07 -4.21 -16.76
N PRO A 97 15.75 -3.84 -18.03
CA PRO A 97 14.50 -3.15 -18.37
C PRO A 97 13.20 -3.91 -18.00
N VAL A 98 13.27 -5.24 -17.88
CA VAL A 98 12.17 -6.12 -17.42
C VAL A 98 11.66 -5.81 -16.01
N PHE A 99 12.51 -5.29 -15.12
CA PHE A 99 12.15 -5.06 -13.72
C PHE A 99 11.27 -3.82 -13.50
N ARG A 100 11.08 -2.96 -14.51
CA ARG A 100 10.09 -1.85 -14.47
C ARG A 100 8.67 -2.38 -14.26
N TYR A 101 8.35 -3.51 -14.88
CA TYR A 101 7.07 -4.21 -14.72
C TYR A 101 6.98 -5.00 -13.41
N ALA A 102 8.10 -5.37 -12.80
CA ALA A 102 8.13 -6.10 -11.53
C ALA A 102 7.65 -5.24 -10.35
N VAL A 103 7.86 -3.92 -10.38
CA VAL A 103 7.37 -2.98 -9.33
C VAL A 103 5.86 -2.84 -9.39
N LEU A 104 5.31 -2.66 -10.59
CA LEU A 104 3.87 -2.69 -10.85
C LEU A 104 3.28 -4.05 -10.45
N PHE A 105 3.94 -5.14 -10.83
CA PHE A 105 3.53 -6.49 -10.47
C PHE A 105 3.50 -6.70 -8.95
N VAL A 106 4.51 -6.27 -8.19
CA VAL A 106 4.52 -6.44 -6.73
C VAL A 106 3.48 -5.56 -6.04
N LEU A 107 3.28 -4.32 -6.48
CA LEU A 107 2.22 -3.45 -5.95
C LEU A 107 0.82 -4.02 -6.23
N ILE A 108 0.58 -4.49 -7.45
CA ILE A 108 -0.68 -5.14 -7.84
C ILE A 108 -0.86 -6.45 -7.09
N PHE A 109 0.18 -7.29 -7.01
CA PHE A 109 0.13 -8.60 -6.39
C PHE A 109 -0.14 -8.49 -4.90
N VAL A 110 0.51 -7.54 -4.20
CA VAL A 110 0.28 -7.35 -2.77
C VAL A 110 -1.06 -6.70 -2.49
N GLY A 111 -1.45 -5.68 -3.26
CA GLY A 111 -2.79 -5.10 -3.19
C GLY A 111 -3.86 -6.18 -3.41
N ALA A 112 -3.66 -7.05 -4.39
CA ALA A 112 -4.55 -8.17 -4.69
C ALA A 112 -4.58 -9.23 -3.58
N HIS A 113 -3.47 -9.54 -2.91
CA HIS A 113 -3.45 -10.52 -1.81
C HIS A 113 -4.04 -9.97 -0.51
N ILE A 114 -3.79 -8.70 -0.18
CA ILE A 114 -4.45 -8.03 0.95
C ILE A 114 -5.95 -7.95 0.71
N TYR A 115 -6.35 -7.55 -0.51
CA TYR A 115 -7.75 -7.54 -0.92
C TYR A 115 -8.37 -8.94 -0.87
N ALA A 116 -7.70 -9.97 -1.41
CA ALA A 116 -8.18 -11.35 -1.37
C ALA A 116 -8.32 -11.89 0.06
N ALA A 117 -7.40 -11.58 0.97
CA ALA A 117 -7.53 -11.96 2.37
C ALA A 117 -8.75 -11.30 3.03
N LEU A 118 -8.97 -10.01 2.79
CA LEU A 118 -10.14 -9.29 3.31
C LEU A 118 -11.47 -9.84 2.76
N LEU A 119 -11.48 -10.28 1.49
CA LEU A 119 -12.65 -10.91 0.86
C LEU A 119 -12.93 -12.31 1.43
N LEU A 120 -11.89 -13.11 1.66
CA LEU A 120 -12.01 -14.48 2.17
C LEU A 120 -12.47 -14.54 3.63
N PHE A 121 -12.18 -13.51 4.43
CA PHE A 121 -12.52 -13.47 5.86
C PHE A 121 -13.76 -12.60 6.20
N GLY A 122 -14.46 -12.01 5.21
CA GLY A 122 -15.50 -11.01 5.48
C GLY A 122 -16.67 -11.00 4.49
N GLN A 123 -17.58 -11.98 4.57
CA GLN A 123 -18.82 -11.98 3.78
C GLN A 123 -19.63 -10.67 3.95
N SER A 124 -19.62 -10.07 5.14
CA SER A 124 -20.27 -8.78 5.43
C SER A 124 -19.61 -7.58 4.73
N LEU A 125 -18.32 -7.67 4.38
CA LEU A 125 -17.57 -6.61 3.72
C LEU A 125 -17.92 -6.51 2.22
N LEU A 126 -18.24 -7.66 1.62
CA LEU A 126 -18.68 -7.78 0.23
C LEU A 126 -20.09 -7.22 0.02
N THR A 127 -21.01 -7.48 0.95
CA THR A 127 -22.40 -7.03 0.86
C THR A 127 -22.57 -5.54 1.20
N GLY A 128 -21.67 -4.96 1.99
CA GLY A 128 -21.71 -3.55 2.40
C GLY A 128 -21.05 -2.55 1.42
N GLY A 129 -20.49 -2.99 0.30
CA GLY A 129 -19.88 -2.12 -0.70
C GLY A 129 -18.52 -1.51 -0.32
N ALA A 130 -17.92 -1.87 0.83
CA ALA A 130 -16.63 -1.32 1.27
C ALA A 130 -15.44 -1.73 0.38
N TRP A 131 -15.60 -2.77 -0.45
CA TRP A 131 -14.56 -3.29 -1.32
C TRP A 131 -14.03 -2.27 -2.34
N TRP A 132 -14.88 -1.38 -2.87
CA TRP A 132 -14.44 -0.36 -3.84
C TRP A 132 -13.58 0.72 -3.15
N GLN A 133 -13.92 1.08 -1.90
CA GLN A 133 -13.16 2.06 -1.11
C GLN A 133 -11.76 1.52 -0.84
N ILE A 134 -11.66 0.25 -0.45
CA ILE A 134 -10.38 -0.44 -0.23
C ILE A 134 -9.56 -0.44 -1.52
N GLY A 135 -10.19 -0.74 -2.67
CA GLY A 135 -9.53 -0.71 -3.97
C GLY A 135 -8.97 0.67 -4.33
N VAL A 136 -9.79 1.72 -4.23
CA VAL A 136 -9.39 3.10 -4.56
C VAL A 136 -8.27 3.60 -3.65
N VAL A 137 -8.37 3.37 -2.33
CA VAL A 137 -7.35 3.79 -1.36
C VAL A 137 -6.04 3.05 -1.58
N SER A 138 -6.10 1.74 -1.88
CA SER A 138 -4.91 0.93 -2.18
C SER A 138 -4.22 1.39 -3.47
N LEU A 139 -5.01 1.70 -4.51
CA LEU A 139 -4.48 2.23 -5.76
C LEU A 139 -3.81 3.60 -5.55
N ALA A 140 -4.43 4.49 -4.77
CA ALA A 140 -3.84 5.79 -4.44
C ALA A 140 -2.50 5.64 -3.71
N ALA A 141 -2.42 4.73 -2.73
CA ALA A 141 -1.16 4.43 -2.04
C ALA A 141 -0.09 3.91 -3.00
N ALA A 142 -0.45 2.98 -3.89
CA ALA A 142 0.47 2.45 -4.91
C ALA A 142 1.00 3.54 -5.84
N VAL A 143 0.13 4.46 -6.28
CA VAL A 143 0.51 5.60 -7.14
C VAL A 143 1.49 6.53 -6.41
N VAL A 144 1.22 6.87 -5.14
CA VAL A 144 2.10 7.73 -4.34
C VAL A 144 3.47 7.08 -4.14
N MET A 145 3.51 5.80 -3.77
CA MET A 145 4.75 5.04 -3.60
C MET A 145 5.55 4.96 -4.90
N GLY A 146 4.88 4.60 -6.01
CA GLY A 146 5.50 4.51 -7.32
C GLY A 146 6.04 5.86 -7.80
N TRP A 147 5.27 6.93 -7.66
CA TRP A 147 5.69 8.29 -8.02
C TRP A 147 6.93 8.74 -7.22
N TYR A 148 6.97 8.47 -5.92
CA TYR A 148 8.12 8.78 -5.07
C TYR A 148 9.38 8.04 -5.53
N LEU A 149 9.28 6.74 -5.78
CA LEU A 149 10.42 5.94 -6.23
C LEU A 149 10.90 6.36 -7.64
N LEU A 150 9.99 6.72 -8.54
CA LEU A 150 10.35 7.25 -9.87
C LEU A 150 11.07 8.59 -9.79
N ARG A 151 10.68 9.47 -8.85
CA ARG A 151 11.36 10.75 -8.60
C ARG A 151 12.77 10.53 -8.04
N LEU A 152 12.96 9.48 -7.25
CA LEU A 152 14.25 9.16 -6.62
C LEU A 152 15.25 8.54 -7.60
N HIS A 153 14.77 7.93 -8.71
CA HIS A 153 15.60 7.27 -9.73
C HIS A 153 15.41 7.91 -11.13
N PRO A 154 16.13 9.00 -11.46
CA PRO A 154 15.98 9.74 -12.72
C PRO A 154 16.18 8.89 -13.98
N ALA A 155 17.06 7.89 -13.93
CA ALA A 155 17.34 6.97 -15.04
C ALA A 155 16.12 6.13 -15.45
N LEU A 156 15.18 5.89 -14.54
CA LEU A 156 13.91 5.21 -14.87
C LEU A 156 12.89 6.15 -15.53
N ARG A 157 12.95 7.45 -15.21
CA ARG A 157 12.09 8.47 -15.82
C ARG A 157 12.39 8.65 -17.31
N GLU A 158 13.66 8.66 -17.69
CA GLU A 158 14.09 8.75 -19.10
C GLU A 158 13.71 7.51 -19.92
N GLY A 159 13.68 6.35 -19.26
CA GLY A 159 13.25 5.09 -19.85
C GLY A 159 11.75 4.97 -20.12
N LEU A 160 10.91 5.73 -19.41
CA LEU A 160 9.46 5.79 -19.65
C LEU A 160 9.11 6.77 -20.77
N THR A 161 9.89 7.84 -20.94
CA THR A 161 9.76 8.78 -22.07
C THR A 161 10.25 8.22 -23.41
N THR A 162 10.95 7.09 -23.40
CA THR A 162 11.51 6.43 -24.60
C THR A 162 10.77 5.14 -24.99
N LEU A 163 9.68 4.80 -24.29
CA LEU A 163 8.77 3.75 -24.76
C LEU A 163 8.09 4.26 -26.04
N PRO A 164 8.26 3.59 -27.20
CA PRO A 164 7.40 3.82 -28.34
C PRO A 164 6.01 3.43 -27.90
N LEU A 165 5.13 4.41 -27.71
CA LEU A 165 3.69 4.16 -27.67
C LEU A 165 3.37 3.59 -29.05
N GLY A 166 2.92 2.33 -29.08
CA GLY A 166 2.93 1.49 -30.27
C GLY A 166 2.52 2.20 -31.56
N ASP A 167 3.43 2.18 -32.52
CA ASP A 167 3.07 2.10 -33.92
C ASP A 167 2.79 0.60 -34.18
N GLU A 168 1.61 0.14 -33.78
CA GLU A 168 1.08 -1.14 -34.25
C GLU A 168 0.61 -0.92 -35.69
N GLU A 169 1.45 -1.32 -36.66
CA GLU A 169 1.03 -1.58 -38.04
C GLU A 169 0.30 -2.92 -38.18
#